data_AF-A0A660QWX5-F1
#
_entry.id   AF-A0A660QWX5-F1
#
_cell.length_a   1.000
_cell.length_b   1.000
_cell.length_c   1.000
_cell.angle_alpha   90.00
_cell.angle_beta   90.00
_cell.angle_gamma   90.00
#
_symmetry.space_group_name_H-M   'P 1'
#
loop_
_entity.id
_entity.type
_entity.pdbx_description
1 polymer ?
#
loop_
_entity_poly.entity_id
_entity_poly.type
_entity_poly.pdbx_seq_one_letter_code
_entity_poly.pdbx_strand_id
1 'polypeptide(L)'
;MIESSTDQIDTLKTVEFPHDGVKAYYITAQATEESMHEVFDRVSAEMAEHDAKIAFQYLFGGRQLYPKAVSAIKNLAWPLTLLHGDACTGECSITGTQFIAISGAELNPVMDGDRLVGNWYDTKDARYCLLGDIRGDDLSLSREKQARAVFEKMEALL
;
A
#
# COMPACT_ATOMS: atom_id res chain seq x y z
N MET A 1 11.86 30.01 -32.11
CA MET A 1 12.08 28.60 -31.78
C MET A 1 12.34 28.58 -30.29
N ILE A 2 11.27 28.42 -29.51
CA ILE A 2 11.32 28.36 -28.04
C ILE A 2 10.94 26.93 -27.73
N GLU A 3 11.89 26.17 -27.22
CA GLU A 3 11.66 24.81 -26.72
C GLU A 3 10.66 24.92 -25.56
N SER A 4 9.43 24.47 -25.82
CA SER A 4 8.44 24.19 -24.81
C SER A 4 8.89 22.92 -24.10
N SER A 5 9.61 23.08 -23.00
CA SER A 5 9.72 22.06 -21.95
C SER A 5 8.33 21.86 -21.36
N THR A 6 7.58 20.93 -21.96
CA THR A 6 6.25 20.54 -21.48
C THR A 6 6.40 19.86 -20.12
N ASP A 7 5.99 20.59 -19.08
CA ASP A 7 5.80 20.22 -17.67
C ASP A 7 5.93 18.71 -17.34
N GLN A 8 7.00 18.36 -16.63
CA GLN A 8 7.03 17.15 -15.81
C GLN A 8 5.99 17.31 -14.71
N ILE A 9 4.87 16.58 -14.79
CA ILE A 9 3.88 16.56 -13.71
C ILE A 9 4.50 15.82 -12.52
N ASP A 10 4.94 16.60 -11.54
CA ASP A 10 5.54 16.19 -10.27
C ASP A 10 4.46 15.52 -9.38
N THR A 11 4.13 14.27 -9.69
CA THR A 11 2.99 13.53 -9.11
C THR A 11 3.34 12.73 -7.86
N LEU A 12 4.63 12.59 -7.52
CA LEU A 12 5.11 11.82 -6.39
C LEU A 12 5.41 12.74 -5.22
N LYS A 13 4.72 12.55 -4.10
CA LYS A 13 4.94 13.31 -2.87
C LYS A 13 5.35 12.39 -1.76
N THR A 14 6.56 12.59 -1.25
CA THR A 14 7.12 11.83 -0.14
C THR A 14 7.13 12.69 1.11
N VAL A 15 6.59 12.15 2.20
CA VAL A 15 6.67 12.75 3.53
C VAL A 15 7.43 11.79 4.43
N GLU A 16 8.47 12.31 5.06
CA GLU A 16 9.32 11.56 5.98
C GLU A 16 8.89 11.82 7.42
N PHE A 17 8.75 10.75 8.19
CA PHE A 17 8.54 10.80 9.63
C PHE A 17 9.63 10.02 10.35
N PRO A 18 10.49 10.68 11.14
CA PRO A 18 11.45 10.00 11.98
C PRO A 18 10.76 9.39 13.22
N HIS A 19 11.09 8.14 13.51
CA HIS A 19 10.64 7.38 14.68
C HIS A 19 11.84 6.65 15.30
N ASP A 20 12.45 7.24 16.33
CA ASP A 20 13.51 6.65 17.18
C ASP A 20 14.43 5.61 16.50
N GLY A 21 15.21 6.08 15.52
CA GLY A 21 16.18 5.26 14.76
C GLY A 21 15.65 4.66 13.46
N VAL A 22 14.33 4.70 13.26
CA VAL A 22 13.61 4.28 12.06
C VAL A 22 13.08 5.50 11.32
N LYS A 23 13.03 5.44 9.99
CA LYS A 23 12.39 6.46 9.16
C LYS A 23 11.23 5.84 8.39
N ALA A 24 10.04 6.41 8.56
CA ALA A 24 8.86 6.06 7.79
C ALA A 24 8.66 7.06 6.65
N TYR A 25 8.54 6.55 5.42
CA TYR A 25 8.28 7.30 4.21
C TYR A 25 6.85 7.05 3.77
N TYR A 26 6.04 8.11 3.73
CA TYR A 26 4.68 8.07 3.21
C TYR A 26 4.69 8.70 1.83
N ILE A 27 4.54 7.86 0.82
CA ILE A 27 4.71 8.27 -0.57
C ILE A 27 3.34 8.22 -1.23
N THR A 28 2.83 9.36 -1.65
CA THR A 28 1.56 9.47 -2.36
C THR A 28 1.82 9.78 -3.82
N ALA A 29 1.16 9.06 -4.70
CA ALA A 29 1.26 9.28 -6.14
C ALA A 29 -0.13 9.28 -6.78
N GLN A 30 -0.34 10.18 -7.72
CA GLN A 30 -1.41 10.02 -8.69
C GLN A 30 -0.95 9.02 -9.74
N ALA A 31 -1.78 8.03 -10.01
CA ALA A 31 -1.50 6.95 -10.96
C ALA A 31 -2.78 6.61 -11.70
N THR A 32 -2.65 6.24 -12.97
CA THR A 32 -3.70 5.59 -13.75
C THR A 32 -3.31 4.13 -13.96
N GLU A 33 -4.18 3.34 -14.59
CA GLU A 33 -3.87 1.96 -14.98
C GLU A 33 -2.65 1.85 -15.89
N GLU A 34 -2.44 2.85 -16.74
CA GLU A 34 -1.35 2.89 -17.72
C GLU A 34 -0.02 3.35 -17.10
N SER A 35 -0.07 4.32 -16.17
CA SER A 35 1.14 4.90 -15.55
C SER A 35 1.57 4.21 -14.25
N MET A 36 0.80 3.24 -13.77
CA MET A 36 1.05 2.57 -12.50
C MET A 36 2.43 1.89 -12.44
N HIS A 37 2.86 1.24 -13.53
CA HIS A 37 4.19 0.62 -13.60
C HIS A 37 5.31 1.66 -13.43
N GLU A 38 5.18 2.81 -14.09
CA GLU A 38 6.17 3.90 -13.99
C GLU A 38 6.22 4.48 -12.58
N VAL A 39 5.06 4.61 -11.92
CA VAL A 39 4.99 5.04 -10.52
C VAL A 39 5.68 4.03 -9.60
N PHE A 40 5.47 2.73 -9.81
CA PHE A 40 6.15 1.69 -9.04
C PHE A 40 7.66 1.70 -9.23
N ASP A 41 8.13 1.85 -10.47
CA ASP A 41 9.55 1.91 -10.78
C ASP A 41 10.21 3.13 -10.11
N ARG A 42 9.54 4.28 -10.14
CA ARG A 42 10.00 5.51 -9.46
C ARG A 42 10.05 5.36 -7.95
N VAL A 43 8.98 4.83 -7.34
CA VAL A 43 8.95 4.57 -5.89
C VAL A 43 10.03 3.58 -5.50
N SER A 44 10.24 2.53 -6.29
CA SER A 44 11.28 1.54 -6.02
C SER A 44 12.68 2.15 -6.11
N ALA A 45 12.92 3.04 -7.08
CA ALA A 45 14.18 3.76 -7.20
C ALA A 45 14.41 4.72 -6.01
N GLU A 46 13.41 5.51 -5.64
CA GLU A 46 13.50 6.42 -4.49
C GLU A 46 13.74 5.66 -3.18
N MET A 47 13.04 4.55 -2.98
CA MET A 47 13.23 3.72 -1.78
C MET A 47 14.58 3.02 -1.75
N ALA A 48 15.13 2.64 -2.90
CA ALA A 48 16.49 2.10 -2.99
C ALA A 48 17.55 3.16 -2.62
N GLU A 49 17.36 4.43 -3.01
CA GLU A 49 18.25 5.54 -2.61
C GLU A 49 18.21 5.80 -1.10
N HIS A 50 17.07 5.54 -0.45
CA HIS A 50 16.87 5.74 0.98
C HIS A 50 17.13 4.48 1.85
N ASP A 51 17.58 3.37 1.25
CA ASP A 51 17.67 2.06 1.90
C ASP A 51 16.39 1.70 2.67
N ALA A 52 15.24 1.98 2.04
CA ALA A 52 13.92 1.77 2.58
C ALA A 52 13.23 0.59 1.91
N LYS A 53 12.45 -0.16 2.69
CA LYS A 53 11.64 -1.28 2.18
C LYS A 53 10.16 -0.92 2.24
N ILE A 54 9.40 -1.21 1.19
CA ILE A 54 7.96 -0.98 1.15
C ILE A 54 7.30 -1.97 2.12
N ALA A 55 6.66 -1.43 3.17
CA ALA A 55 5.97 -2.21 4.18
C ALA A 55 4.49 -2.39 3.86
N PHE A 56 3.89 -1.41 3.17
CA PHE A 56 2.46 -1.41 2.92
C PHE A 56 2.08 -0.54 1.72
N GLN A 57 0.99 -0.88 1.03
CA GLN A 57 0.42 -0.06 -0.04
C GLN A 57 -1.10 0.06 0.06
N TYR A 58 -1.60 1.28 -0.07
CA TYR A 58 -2.99 1.57 -0.40
C TYR A 58 -3.14 1.90 -1.87
N LEU A 59 -4.13 1.29 -2.52
CA LEU A 59 -4.52 1.63 -3.88
C LEU A 59 -5.93 2.24 -3.85
N PHE A 60 -6.11 3.39 -4.49
CA PHE A 60 -7.40 4.08 -4.55
C PHE A 60 -8.01 3.91 -5.95
N GLY A 61 -9.18 3.27 -6.01
CA GLY A 61 -9.87 3.04 -7.29
C GLY A 61 -11.02 2.04 -7.21
N GLY A 62 -11.64 1.79 -8.37
CA GLY A 62 -12.77 0.88 -8.51
C GLY A 62 -12.42 -0.59 -8.21
N ARG A 63 -13.30 -1.30 -7.51
CA ARG A 63 -13.11 -2.71 -7.09
C ARG A 63 -12.79 -3.66 -8.24
N GLN A 64 -13.40 -3.42 -9.40
CA GLN A 64 -13.20 -4.17 -10.65
C GLN A 64 -11.75 -4.17 -11.16
N LEU A 65 -10.92 -3.25 -10.67
CA LEU A 65 -9.53 -3.11 -11.07
C LEU A 65 -8.59 -3.93 -10.19
N TYR A 66 -9.05 -4.51 -9.08
CA TYR A 66 -8.21 -5.30 -8.18
C TYR A 66 -7.44 -6.42 -8.89
N PRO A 67 -8.07 -7.27 -9.73
CA PRO A 67 -7.32 -8.31 -10.44
C PRO A 67 -6.30 -7.75 -11.42
N LYS A 68 -6.62 -6.62 -12.07
CA LYS A 68 -5.72 -5.96 -13.03
C LYS A 68 -4.52 -5.32 -12.34
N ALA A 69 -4.75 -4.59 -11.25
CA ALA A 69 -3.70 -3.96 -10.45
C ALA A 69 -2.76 -4.99 -9.82
N VAL A 70 -3.30 -6.09 -9.27
CA VAL A 70 -2.48 -7.20 -8.76
C VAL A 70 -1.71 -7.87 -9.88
N SER A 71 -2.32 -8.11 -11.05
CA SER A 71 -1.62 -8.71 -12.21
C SER A 71 -0.54 -7.83 -12.83
N ALA A 72 -0.66 -6.50 -12.68
CA ALA A 72 0.34 -5.54 -13.12
C ALA A 72 1.60 -5.60 -12.23
N ILE A 73 1.46 -6.03 -10.98
CA ILE A 73 2.59 -6.11 -10.06
C ILE A 73 3.22 -7.50 -10.21
N LYS A 74 4.27 -7.60 -11.03
CA LYS A 74 4.95 -8.86 -11.34
C LYS A 74 5.37 -9.66 -10.12
N ASN A 75 5.72 -8.99 -9.01
CA ASN A 75 6.11 -9.59 -7.73
C ASN A 75 5.63 -8.70 -6.59
N LEU A 76 4.37 -8.87 -6.15
CA LEU A 76 3.87 -8.14 -5.00
C LEU A 76 4.49 -8.73 -3.72
N ALA A 77 5.57 -8.09 -3.25
CA ALA A 77 6.32 -8.54 -2.06
C ALA A 77 5.79 -7.91 -0.75
N TRP A 78 4.74 -7.10 -0.82
CA TRP A 78 4.17 -6.37 0.31
C TRP A 78 2.63 -6.40 0.29
N PRO A 79 1.95 -6.22 1.43
CA PRO A 79 0.50 -6.17 1.48
C PRO A 79 -0.07 -4.97 0.70
N LEU A 80 -1.06 -5.22 -0.15
CA LEU A 80 -1.79 -4.22 -0.93
C LEU A 80 -3.26 -4.20 -0.53
N THR A 81 -3.73 -3.06 -0.04
CA THR A 81 -5.14 -2.83 0.29
C THR A 81 -5.78 -1.88 -0.71
N LEU A 82 -6.82 -2.35 -1.40
CA LEU A 82 -7.64 -1.50 -2.26
C LEU A 82 -8.69 -0.78 -1.43
N LEU A 83 -8.64 0.55 -1.44
CA LEU A 83 -9.64 1.41 -0.83
C LEU A 83 -10.57 1.94 -1.94
N HIS A 84 -11.83 1.47 -1.93
CA HIS A 84 -12.89 1.96 -2.80
C HIS A 84 -13.81 2.90 -2.03
N GLY A 85 -13.99 4.11 -2.52
CA GLY A 85 -15.08 4.98 -2.09
C GLY A 85 -16.32 4.69 -2.93
N ASP A 86 -17.40 4.20 -2.32
CA ASP A 86 -18.70 4.00 -3.00
C ASP A 86 -19.32 5.31 -3.54
N ALA A 87 -18.66 6.46 -3.37
CA ALA A 87 -19.08 7.77 -3.86
C ALA A 87 -18.65 8.08 -5.32
N CYS A 88 -17.82 7.24 -5.96
CA CYS A 88 -17.41 7.46 -7.34
C CYS A 88 -18.46 6.90 -8.31
N THR A 89 -19.51 7.69 -8.59
CA THR A 89 -20.48 7.40 -9.67
C THR A 89 -19.94 7.69 -11.08
N GLY A 90 -18.64 7.95 -11.20
CA GLY A 90 -17.97 8.28 -12.45
C GLY A 90 -16.58 7.64 -12.49
N GLU A 91 -16.30 7.02 -13.62
CA GLU A 91 -15.05 6.43 -14.08
C GLU A 91 -14.39 5.38 -13.15
N CYS A 92 -14.48 4.15 -13.62
CA CYS A 92 -13.81 2.94 -13.16
C CYS A 92 -12.28 3.01 -13.33
N SER A 93 -11.61 4.04 -12.84
CA SER A 93 -10.17 4.24 -12.99
C SER A 93 -9.45 4.21 -11.65
N ILE A 94 -8.15 3.90 -11.69
CA ILE A 94 -7.25 4.13 -10.56
C ILE A 94 -7.01 5.63 -10.47
N THR A 95 -7.18 6.19 -9.27
CA THR A 95 -7.00 7.63 -9.02
C THR A 95 -5.64 7.92 -8.37
N GLY A 96 -5.07 6.94 -7.68
CA GLY A 96 -3.78 7.10 -7.02
C GLY A 96 -3.42 5.95 -6.11
N THR A 97 -2.24 6.04 -5.51
CA THR A 97 -1.67 5.04 -4.62
C THR A 97 -0.91 5.74 -3.48
N GLN A 98 -0.88 5.11 -2.32
CA GLN A 98 -0.05 5.50 -1.20
C GLN A 98 0.81 4.32 -0.76
N PHE A 99 2.10 4.54 -0.64
CA PHE A 99 3.06 3.60 -0.11
C PHE A 99 3.51 4.03 1.27
N ILE A 100 3.75 3.05 2.12
CA ILE A 100 4.43 3.21 3.39
C ILE A 100 5.70 2.38 3.30
N ALA A 101 6.85 3.04 3.36
CA ALA A 101 8.14 2.39 3.34
C ALA A 101 8.94 2.74 4.61
N ILE A 102 9.74 1.79 5.07
CA ILE A 102 10.47 1.88 6.34
C ILE A 102 11.97 1.68 6.07
N SER A 103 12.79 2.58 6.61
CA SER A 103 14.25 2.49 6.63
C SER A 103 14.77 2.41 8.06
N GLY A 104 15.88 1.70 8.29
CA GLY A 104 16.49 1.55 9.60
C GLY A 104 15.89 0.46 10.50
N ALA A 105 14.92 -0.32 10.00
CA ALA A 105 14.38 -1.49 10.69
C ALA A 105 14.16 -2.66 9.71
N GLU A 106 14.23 -3.88 10.26
CA GLU A 106 13.86 -5.08 9.52
C GLU A 106 12.34 -5.27 9.52
N LEU A 107 11.77 -5.38 8.33
CA LEU A 107 10.35 -5.70 8.15
C LEU A 107 10.15 -7.20 8.25
N ASN A 108 9.25 -7.61 9.14
CA ASN A 108 8.88 -8.99 9.34
C ASN A 108 7.46 -9.23 8.82
N PRO A 109 7.27 -10.12 7.83
CA PRO A 109 5.96 -10.37 7.25
C PRO A 109 5.00 -11.03 8.25
N VAL A 110 3.75 -10.58 8.25
CA VAL A 110 2.63 -11.21 8.96
C VAL A 110 1.82 -12.03 7.96
N MET A 111 1.66 -13.32 8.22
CA MET A 111 0.97 -14.26 7.32
C MET A 111 -0.35 -14.74 7.92
N ASP A 112 -1.44 -14.67 7.15
CA ASP A 112 -2.72 -15.36 7.41
C ASP A 112 -2.83 -16.52 6.40
N GLY A 113 -2.36 -17.71 6.82
CA GLY A 113 -2.14 -18.83 5.92
C GLY A 113 -1.06 -18.51 4.88
N ASP A 114 -1.40 -18.63 3.59
CA ASP A 114 -0.49 -18.31 2.47
C ASP A 114 -0.53 -16.82 2.07
N ARG A 115 -1.30 -15.99 2.77
CA ARG A 115 -1.49 -14.57 2.42
C ARG A 115 -0.64 -13.67 3.32
N LEU A 116 0.11 -12.78 2.70
CA LEU A 116 0.79 -11.69 3.39
C LEU A 116 -0.24 -10.61 3.76
N VAL A 117 -0.55 -10.52 5.06
CA VAL A 117 -1.59 -9.61 5.61
C VAL A 117 -0.99 -8.46 6.41
N GLY A 118 0.32 -8.26 6.35
CA GLY A 118 0.96 -7.18 7.06
C GLY A 118 2.46 -7.31 7.17
N ASN A 119 3.06 -6.33 7.83
CA ASN A 119 4.43 -6.39 8.29
C ASN A 119 4.50 -5.80 9.70
N TRP A 120 5.37 -6.34 10.56
CA TRP A 120 5.74 -5.71 11.81
C TRP A 120 7.21 -5.34 11.81
N TYR A 121 7.56 -4.31 12.57
CA TYR A 121 8.93 -3.89 12.82
C TYR A 121 9.07 -3.40 14.25
N ASP A 122 10.26 -3.60 14.81
CA ASP A 122 10.58 -3.16 16.17
C ASP A 122 11.35 -1.82 16.11
N THR A 123 10.97 -0.90 16.98
CA THR A 123 11.83 0.23 17.39
C THR A 123 12.34 -0.01 18.79
N LYS A 124 13.14 0.93 19.32
CA LYS A 124 13.61 0.87 20.71
C LYS A 124 12.45 0.91 21.72
N ASP A 125 11.35 1.57 21.38
CA ASP A 125 10.29 1.93 22.31
C ASP A 125 9.02 1.08 22.16
N ALA A 126 8.74 0.57 20.95
CA ALA A 126 7.57 -0.26 20.69
C ALA A 126 7.71 -1.14 19.46
N ARG A 127 6.85 -2.17 19.38
CA ARG A 127 6.58 -2.93 18.17
C ARG A 127 5.44 -2.28 17.38
N TYR A 128 5.68 -2.00 16.11
CA TYR A 128 4.68 -1.45 15.20
C TYR A 128 4.20 -2.54 14.25
N CYS A 129 2.88 -2.76 14.21
CA CYS A 129 2.26 -3.72 13.32
C CYS A 129 1.44 -2.98 12.24
N LEU A 130 1.89 -3.07 11.00
CA LEU A 130 1.18 -2.59 9.82
C LEU A 130 0.39 -3.75 9.23
N LEU A 131 -0.83 -3.94 9.73
CA LEU A 131 -1.77 -4.93 9.21
C LEU A 131 -2.60 -4.36 8.07
N GLY A 132 -2.89 -5.19 7.08
CA GLY A 132 -3.92 -4.90 6.10
C GLY A 132 -4.17 -6.03 5.14
N ASP A 133 -5.07 -5.80 4.20
CA ASP A 133 -5.71 -6.86 3.43
C ASP A 133 -6.42 -7.95 4.26
N ILE A 134 -6.76 -7.66 5.53
CA ILE A 134 -7.53 -8.56 6.38
C ILE A 134 -9.00 -8.50 5.96
N ARG A 135 -9.53 -9.65 5.53
CA ARG A 135 -10.89 -9.80 5.03
C ARG A 135 -11.56 -11.00 5.69
N GLY A 136 -12.88 -10.95 5.80
CA GLY A 136 -13.67 -12.11 6.19
C GLY A 136 -13.58 -13.19 5.10
N ASP A 137 -13.31 -14.43 5.49
CA ASP A 137 -13.18 -15.54 4.53
C ASP A 137 -14.52 -15.91 3.89
N ASP A 138 -15.62 -15.75 4.63
CA ASP A 138 -16.97 -16.03 4.18
C ASP A 138 -17.78 -14.74 4.02
N LEU A 139 -17.84 -14.27 2.77
CA LEU A 139 -18.61 -13.08 2.39
C LEU A 139 -20.13 -13.32 2.29
N SER A 140 -20.60 -14.56 2.47
CA SER A 140 -22.04 -14.89 2.50
C SER A 140 -22.69 -14.59 3.87
N LEU A 141 -21.87 -14.39 4.90
CA LEU A 141 -22.33 -14.06 6.25
C LEU A 141 -22.88 -12.63 6.34
N SER A 142 -23.61 -12.32 7.41
CA SER A 142 -24.04 -10.95 7.68
C SER A 142 -22.85 -10.01 7.88
N ARG A 143 -23.02 -8.72 7.56
CA ARG A 143 -21.99 -7.68 7.72
C ARG A 143 -21.39 -7.66 9.14
N GLU A 144 -22.23 -7.87 10.15
CA GLU A 144 -21.81 -7.94 11.56
C GLU A 144 -20.89 -9.13 11.83
N LYS A 145 -21.21 -10.30 11.28
CA LYS A 145 -20.39 -11.51 11.43
C LYS A 145 -19.07 -11.39 10.67
N GLN A 146 -19.09 -10.81 9.47
CA GLN A 146 -17.87 -10.52 8.72
C GLN A 146 -16.96 -9.55 9.47
N ALA A 147 -17.52 -8.46 10.02
CA ALA A 147 -16.77 -7.49 10.81
C ALA A 147 -16.16 -8.13 12.06
N ARG A 148 -16.94 -8.94 12.79
CA ARG A 148 -16.43 -9.67 13.95
C ARG A 148 -15.29 -10.61 13.58
N ALA A 149 -15.44 -11.39 12.51
CA ALA A 149 -14.38 -12.30 12.04
C ALA A 149 -13.10 -11.54 11.66
N VAL A 150 -13.22 -10.35 11.07
CA VAL A 150 -12.05 -9.48 10.79
C VAL A 150 -11.37 -9.03 12.08
N PHE A 151 -12.12 -8.57 13.07
CA PHE A 151 -11.54 -8.16 14.37
C PHE A 151 -10.89 -9.33 15.11
N GLU A 152 -11.53 -10.50 15.13
CA GLU A 152 -10.97 -11.72 15.72
C GLU A 152 -9.66 -12.13 15.01
N LYS A 153 -9.59 -11.97 13.68
CA LYS A 153 -8.35 -12.18 12.92
C LYS A 153 -7.27 -11.16 13.27
N MET A 154 -7.62 -9.88 13.38
CA MET A 154 -6.67 -8.84 13.77
C MET A 154 -6.06 -9.15 15.14
N GLU A 155 -6.87 -9.56 16.12
CA GLU A 155 -6.40 -9.94 17.46
C GLU A 155 -5.48 -11.17 17.43
N ALA A 156 -5.75 -12.15 16.57
CA ALA A 156 -4.90 -13.34 16.43
C ALA A 156 -3.56 -13.07 15.74
N LEU A 157 -3.44 -11.98 14.98
CA LEU A 157 -2.27 -11.62 14.18
C LEU A 157 -1.33 -10.60 14.85
N LEU A 158 -1.78 -9.98 15.96
CA LEU A 158 -1.01 -9.02 16.77
C LEU A 158 -0.26 -9.72 17.91
#